data_AF-A0A9C9JQG6-F1
#
_entry.id   AF-A0A9C9JQG6-F1
#
_cell.length_a   1.000
_cell.length_b   1.000
_cell.length_c   1.000
_cell.angle_alpha   90.00
_cell.angle_beta   90.00
_cell.angle_gamma   90.00
#
_symmetry.space_group_name_H-M   'P 1'
#
loop_
_entity.id
_entity.type
_entity.pdbx_description
1 polymer ?
#
loop_
_entity_poly.entity_id
_entity_poly.type
_entity_poly.pdbx_seq_one_letter_code
_entity_poly.pdbx_strand_id
1 'polypeptide(L)'
;MRRTRAAPSSIRRNLVSPGLYHRACRRSIKCRQRTRYHSRRNVEAVKGVRLNLEGTTPAPEFATGLEWLNATRPVTLADLRGKVVLLDFWCFCCVNCMHIFPELDRLERDFPDELVVIGVHSAKFEGEKDSAAISQAMERHGIRHMVVNDADMRIWEDYAVHAWPSLVLIDPAGNIVARARGEHIYEPFKEAIGEMIAHWDRLGRLDRSAPGLAAPGRSTPGRVLSFPGKLAADEAGGRLFVSDSGNNRILVTSLDGEIQAVIGSGEQGLADGPADAAQFSRPQGMCFDPETGSLYV
;
A
#
# COMPACT_ATOMS: atom_id res chain seq x y z
N MET A 1 31.49 -36.74 -72.54
CA MET A 1 30.50 -37.84 -72.54
C MET A 1 29.78 -37.81 -71.20
N ARG A 2 28.54 -37.27 -71.15
CA ARG A 2 27.24 -37.97 -70.91
C ARG A 2 27.19 -38.72 -69.55
N ARG A 3 26.47 -38.17 -68.56
CA ARG A 3 25.04 -38.42 -68.14
C ARG A 3 25.03 -39.41 -66.95
N THR A 4 24.25 -39.29 -65.86
CA THR A 4 22.84 -38.83 -65.69
C THR A 4 22.49 -38.50 -64.22
N ARG A 5 21.38 -37.75 -64.09
CA ARG A 5 20.66 -37.19 -62.92
C ARG A 5 20.12 -38.19 -61.89
N ALA A 6 19.91 -37.72 -60.65
CA ALA A 6 18.57 -37.60 -60.02
C ALA A 6 18.60 -36.73 -58.74
N ALA A 7 17.58 -35.88 -58.58
CA ALA A 7 17.12 -35.20 -57.34
C ALA A 7 15.62 -35.62 -57.17
N PRO A 8 14.81 -35.17 -56.17
CA PRO A 8 15.05 -34.18 -55.10
C PRO A 8 14.42 -34.55 -53.72
N SER A 9 14.61 -33.71 -52.68
CA SER A 9 13.49 -33.32 -51.80
C SER A 9 13.82 -32.05 -51.00
N SER A 10 12.94 -31.06 -51.13
CA SER A 10 12.93 -29.78 -50.43
C SER A 10 11.94 -29.87 -49.26
N ILE A 11 12.39 -29.57 -48.04
CA ILE A 11 11.49 -29.42 -46.89
C ILE A 11 11.10 -27.95 -46.79
N ARG A 12 9.80 -27.72 -46.95
CA ARG A 12 9.12 -26.43 -47.00
C ARG A 12 9.01 -25.79 -45.61
N ARG A 13 9.09 -24.46 -45.59
CA ARG A 13 8.56 -23.59 -44.52
C ARG A 13 7.06 -23.86 -44.36
N ASN A 14 6.63 -24.29 -43.19
CA ASN A 14 5.22 -24.34 -42.83
C ASN A 14 4.80 -23.03 -42.17
N LEU A 15 4.15 -22.19 -42.97
CA LEU A 15 3.14 -21.24 -42.53
C LEU A 15 1.99 -22.02 -41.89
N VAL A 16 1.63 -21.72 -40.65
CA VAL A 16 0.37 -22.17 -40.05
C VAL A 16 -0.58 -20.99 -40.08
N SER A 17 -1.55 -21.05 -41.00
CA SER A 17 -2.71 -20.17 -41.06
C SER A 17 -3.70 -20.46 -39.92
N PRO A 18 -4.49 -19.46 -39.50
CA PRO A 18 -5.27 -19.49 -38.28
C PRO A 18 -6.58 -20.26 -38.46
N GLY A 19 -6.89 -21.18 -37.54
CA GLY A 19 -8.21 -21.81 -37.50
C GLY A 19 -8.20 -23.18 -36.87
N LEU A 20 -8.18 -23.24 -35.53
CA LEU A 20 -8.62 -24.40 -34.74
C LEU A 20 -8.63 -24.07 -33.23
N TYR A 21 -9.38 -23.03 -32.84
CA TYR A 21 -9.81 -22.85 -31.44
C TYR A 21 -11.28 -22.42 -31.39
N HIS A 22 -12.15 -23.25 -31.95
CA HIS A 22 -13.59 -23.16 -31.70
C HIS A 22 -14.11 -24.55 -31.35
N ARG A 23 -14.19 -24.83 -30.04
CA ARG A 23 -15.23 -25.61 -29.34
C ARG A 23 -14.70 -26.12 -27.99
N ALA A 24 -14.73 -25.25 -26.98
CA ALA A 24 -14.89 -25.65 -25.58
C ALA A 24 -15.16 -24.39 -24.71
N CYS A 25 -16.20 -23.62 -25.02
CA CYS A 25 -16.70 -22.60 -24.10
C CYS A 25 -18.20 -22.44 -24.27
N ARG A 26 -18.96 -23.45 -23.85
CA ARG A 26 -20.40 -23.33 -23.57
C ARG A 26 -20.75 -24.22 -22.39
N ARG A 27 -20.93 -23.57 -21.24
CA ARG A 27 -21.88 -23.87 -20.14
C ARG A 27 -21.22 -23.73 -18.77
N SER A 28 -21.18 -22.52 -18.25
CA SER A 28 -21.69 -22.24 -16.89
C SER A 28 -21.83 -20.73 -16.67
N ILE A 29 -23.09 -20.28 -16.65
CA ILE A 29 -23.64 -19.30 -15.69
C ILE A 29 -23.08 -17.86 -15.75
N LYS A 30 -23.82 -17.03 -16.52
CA LYS A 30 -24.15 -15.62 -16.25
C LYS A 30 -23.01 -14.68 -15.82
N CYS A 31 -22.12 -14.36 -16.76
CA CYS A 31 -21.47 -13.05 -16.78
C CYS A 31 -22.49 -12.02 -17.32
N ARG A 32 -23.33 -11.47 -16.43
CA ARG A 32 -24.06 -10.22 -16.71
C ARG A 32 -23.28 -9.11 -16.03
N GLN A 33 -22.66 -8.27 -16.84
CA GLN A 33 -22.07 -7.00 -16.44
C GLN A 33 -23.10 -6.19 -15.63
N ARG A 34 -22.90 -6.15 -14.33
CA ARG A 34 -23.28 -5.01 -13.48
C ARG A 34 -21.97 -4.33 -13.09
N THR A 35 -21.51 -3.42 -13.95
CA THR A 35 -20.62 -2.35 -13.56
C THR A 35 -21.39 -1.42 -12.61
N ARG A 36 -21.43 -1.80 -11.33
CA ARG A 36 -21.65 -0.88 -10.23
C ARG A 36 -20.46 -1.03 -9.31
N TYR A 37 -19.51 -0.13 -9.47
CA TYR A 37 -18.48 0.20 -8.50
C TYR A 37 -19.16 0.34 -7.13
N HIS A 38 -18.93 -0.63 -6.24
CA HIS A 38 -19.56 -0.69 -4.92
C HIS A 38 -18.81 0.21 -3.93
N SER A 39 -18.71 1.51 -4.21
CA SER A 39 -18.09 2.50 -3.29
C SER A 39 -19.04 3.04 -2.21
N ARG A 40 -20.09 2.29 -1.83
CA ARG A 40 -21.17 2.81 -0.96
C ARG A 40 -21.46 1.99 0.30
N ARG A 41 -20.53 1.14 0.76
CA ARG A 41 -20.75 0.28 1.95
C ARG A 41 -19.59 0.24 2.95
N ASN A 42 -18.63 1.15 2.89
CA ASN A 42 -17.39 0.98 3.66
C ASN A 42 -17.42 1.60 5.06
N VAL A 43 -18.45 2.38 5.39
CA VAL A 43 -18.80 2.72 6.77
C VAL A 43 -20.26 2.34 6.90
N GLU A 44 -20.65 1.56 7.90
CA GLU A 44 -22.06 1.48 8.33
C GLU A 44 -22.47 2.82 8.97
N ALA A 45 -22.31 3.90 8.22
CA ALA A 45 -23.09 5.11 8.37
C ALA A 45 -24.33 4.90 7.49
N VAL A 46 -25.34 4.27 8.08
CA VAL A 46 -26.71 4.45 7.61
C VAL A 46 -26.90 5.97 7.52
N LYS A 47 -27.12 6.51 6.31
CA LYS A 47 -27.49 7.92 6.13
C LYS A 47 -28.54 8.30 7.18
N GLY A 48 -28.16 9.15 8.14
CA GLY A 48 -29.05 9.64 9.20
C GLY A 48 -28.88 9.01 10.60
N VAL A 49 -27.93 8.11 10.83
CA VAL A 49 -27.56 7.68 12.19
C VAL A 49 -26.42 8.58 12.68
N ARG A 50 -26.69 9.42 13.70
CA ARG A 50 -25.64 10.17 14.40
C ARG A 50 -24.62 9.17 14.94
N LEU A 51 -23.34 9.44 14.69
CA LEU A 51 -22.25 8.65 15.27
C LEU A 51 -22.35 8.77 16.80
N ASN A 52 -22.29 7.66 17.52
CA ASN A 52 -22.24 7.71 18.97
C ASN A 52 -20.82 8.13 19.38
N LEU A 53 -20.65 9.34 19.92
CA LEU A 53 -19.33 9.91 20.21
C LEU A 53 -18.69 9.34 21.49
N GLU A 54 -19.45 8.53 22.25
CA GLU A 54 -18.98 7.79 23.42
C GLU A 54 -19.33 6.30 23.25
N GLY A 55 -18.32 5.46 23.06
CA GLY A 55 -18.49 4.03 22.90
C GLY A 55 -18.93 3.38 24.22
N THR A 56 -19.67 2.28 24.11
CA THR A 56 -20.12 1.50 25.29
C THR A 56 -19.37 0.18 25.45
N THR A 57 -18.53 -0.17 24.48
CA THR A 57 -17.75 -1.41 24.47
C THR A 57 -16.27 -1.07 24.66
N PRO A 58 -15.63 -1.47 25.77
CA PRO A 58 -14.20 -1.27 25.95
C PRO A 58 -13.41 -1.94 24.82
N ALA A 59 -12.39 -1.25 24.32
CA ALA A 59 -11.45 -1.82 23.37
C ALA A 59 -10.60 -2.91 24.05
N PRO A 60 -10.42 -4.10 23.43
CA PRO A 60 -9.50 -5.13 23.94
C PRO A 60 -8.06 -4.61 24.04
N GLU A 61 -7.37 -4.91 25.14
CA GLU A 61 -5.99 -4.47 25.36
C GLU A 61 -5.00 -5.20 24.44
N PHE A 62 -3.89 -4.54 24.08
CA PHE A 62 -2.82 -5.17 23.31
C PHE A 62 -2.12 -6.24 24.14
N ALA A 63 -1.88 -7.42 23.53
CA ALA A 63 -1.17 -8.49 24.20
C ALA A 63 0.25 -8.06 24.60
N THR A 64 0.74 -8.58 25.73
CA THR A 64 2.11 -8.34 26.17
C THR A 64 3.13 -9.08 25.30
N GLY A 65 4.35 -8.53 25.20
CA GLY A 65 5.45 -9.17 24.47
C GLY A 65 5.42 -9.00 22.95
N LEU A 66 4.50 -8.20 22.41
CA LEU A 66 4.48 -7.83 21.00
C LEU A 66 5.62 -6.87 20.65
N GLU A 67 6.15 -6.99 19.44
CA GLU A 67 7.12 -6.05 18.90
C GLU A 67 6.41 -4.81 18.35
N TRP A 68 6.95 -3.63 18.69
CA TRP A 68 6.44 -2.35 18.25
C TRP A 68 7.47 -1.61 17.41
N LEU A 69 7.02 -1.06 16.30
CA LEU A 69 7.78 -0.26 15.35
C LEU A 69 7.29 1.18 15.41
N ASN A 70 8.21 2.14 15.21
CA ASN A 70 7.96 3.59 15.39
C ASN A 70 7.41 3.97 16.78
N ALA A 71 7.61 3.13 17.81
CA ALA A 71 7.25 3.43 19.19
C ALA A 71 8.49 3.38 20.10
N THR A 72 8.58 4.27 21.08
CA THR A 72 9.70 4.31 22.04
C THR A 72 9.65 3.17 23.06
N ARG A 73 8.47 2.58 23.25
CA ARG A 73 8.18 1.45 24.14
C ARG A 73 6.89 0.77 23.69
N PRO A 74 6.59 -0.44 24.18
CA PRO A 74 5.25 -1.02 24.03
C PRO A 74 4.16 -0.07 24.55
N VAL A 75 3.07 0.03 23.79
CA VAL A 75 1.94 0.92 24.06
C VAL A 75 0.77 0.11 24.61
N THR A 76 0.07 0.68 25.58
CA THR A 76 -1.18 0.13 26.14
C THR A 76 -2.35 1.07 25.83
N LEU A 77 -3.59 0.58 25.86
CA LEU A 77 -4.77 1.45 25.73
C LEU A 77 -4.89 2.46 26.89
N ALA A 78 -4.31 2.15 28.05
CA ALA A 78 -4.24 3.08 29.17
C ALA A 78 -3.36 4.31 28.85
N ASP A 79 -2.27 4.11 28.11
CA ASP A 79 -1.38 5.20 27.66
C ASP A 79 -2.08 6.17 26.68
N LEU A 80 -3.14 5.72 26.03
CA LEU A 80 -3.86 6.46 24.99
C LEU A 80 -5.14 7.14 25.52
N ARG A 81 -5.39 7.09 26.84
CA ARG A 81 -6.53 7.77 27.44
C ARG A 81 -6.45 9.28 27.18
N GLY A 82 -7.58 9.87 26.81
CA GLY A 82 -7.66 11.27 26.39
C GLY A 82 -7.45 11.48 24.88
N LYS A 83 -7.11 10.44 24.11
CA LYS A 83 -6.87 10.55 22.67
C LYS A 83 -7.92 9.81 21.85
N VAL A 84 -8.19 10.30 20.65
CA VAL A 84 -8.93 9.52 19.66
C VAL A 84 -7.96 8.53 19.04
N VAL A 85 -8.29 7.25 19.03
CA VAL A 85 -7.40 6.20 18.50
C VAL A 85 -8.04 5.54 17.28
N LEU A 86 -7.28 5.43 16.19
CA LEU A 86 -7.68 4.73 14.98
C LEU A 86 -6.75 3.53 14.77
N LEU A 87 -7.29 2.32 14.93
CA LEU A 87 -6.56 1.10 14.59
C LEU A 87 -6.75 0.78 13.12
N ASP A 88 -5.66 0.58 12.39
CA ASP A 88 -5.62 0.09 11.01
C ASP A 88 -5.10 -1.34 10.97
N PHE A 89 -5.95 -2.30 10.62
CA PHE A 89 -5.59 -3.69 10.45
C PHE A 89 -5.14 -3.94 9.01
N TRP A 90 -3.84 -4.15 8.83
CA TRP A 90 -3.20 -4.18 7.51
C TRP A 90 -2.18 -5.32 7.35
N CYS A 91 -1.82 -5.60 6.10
CA CYS A 91 -0.65 -6.40 5.74
C CYS A 91 0.01 -5.78 4.50
N PHE A 92 1.33 -5.82 4.40
CA PHE A 92 2.04 -5.06 3.36
C PHE A 92 1.89 -5.62 1.94
N CYS A 93 1.46 -6.87 1.78
CA CYS A 93 1.17 -7.42 0.46
C CYS A 93 -0.21 -6.99 -0.10
N CYS A 94 -1.07 -6.35 0.70
CA CYS A 94 -2.43 -6.04 0.32
C CYS A 94 -2.52 -4.70 -0.41
N VAL A 95 -2.91 -4.74 -1.70
CA VAL A 95 -3.12 -3.53 -2.50
C VAL A 95 -4.20 -2.62 -1.93
N ASN A 96 -5.25 -3.19 -1.36
CA ASN A 96 -6.33 -2.43 -0.73
C ASN A 96 -5.82 -1.67 0.51
N CYS A 97 -4.90 -2.24 1.28
CA CYS A 97 -4.24 -1.54 2.40
C CYS A 97 -3.36 -0.40 1.87
N MET A 98 -2.59 -0.66 0.80
CA MET A 98 -1.73 0.37 0.21
C MET A 98 -2.49 1.62 -0.25
N HIS A 99 -3.75 1.48 -0.67
CA HIS A 99 -4.58 2.61 -1.08
C HIS A 99 -4.99 3.53 0.06
N ILE A 100 -5.08 3.04 1.30
CA ILE A 100 -5.53 3.85 2.45
C ILE A 100 -4.38 4.52 3.20
N PHE A 101 -3.11 4.13 3.00
CA PHE A 101 -1.99 4.77 3.69
C PHE A 101 -1.91 6.30 3.48
N PRO A 102 -2.11 6.84 2.26
CA PRO A 102 -2.17 8.30 2.08
C PRO A 102 -3.37 8.95 2.77
N GLU A 103 -4.49 8.23 2.89
CA GLU A 103 -5.68 8.71 3.61
C GLU A 103 -5.42 8.79 5.12
N LEU A 104 -4.75 7.77 5.70
CA LEU A 104 -4.33 7.75 7.10
C LEU A 104 -3.32 8.86 7.40
N ASP A 105 -2.29 9.01 6.57
CA ASP A 105 -1.29 10.07 6.73
C ASP A 105 -1.93 11.47 6.64
N ARG A 106 -2.98 11.64 5.83
CA ARG A 106 -3.75 12.90 5.79
C ARG A 106 -4.56 13.12 7.07
N LEU A 107 -5.19 12.08 7.62
CA LEU A 107 -5.88 12.18 8.92
C LEU A 107 -4.93 12.55 10.05
N GLU A 108 -3.74 11.94 10.09
CA GLU A 108 -2.68 12.27 11.07
C GLU A 108 -2.26 13.74 10.98
N ARG A 109 -2.16 14.31 9.78
CA ARG A 109 -1.83 15.73 9.58
C ARG A 109 -2.97 16.69 9.95
N ASP A 110 -4.21 16.26 9.74
CA ASP A 110 -5.40 17.05 10.07
C ASP A 110 -5.66 17.10 11.58
N PHE A 111 -5.23 16.08 12.34
CA PHE A 111 -5.47 15.94 13.79
C PHE A 111 -4.19 15.52 14.56
N PRO A 112 -3.09 16.28 14.48
CA PRO A 112 -1.77 15.83 14.93
C PRO A 112 -1.65 15.63 16.45
N ASP A 113 -2.43 16.35 17.25
CA ASP A 113 -2.32 16.33 18.72
C ASP A 113 -3.39 15.41 19.36
N GLU A 114 -4.53 15.25 18.70
CA GLU A 114 -5.69 14.51 19.21
C GLU A 114 -5.81 13.07 18.70
N LEU A 115 -5.37 12.80 17.46
CA LEU A 115 -5.50 11.48 16.82
C LEU A 115 -4.21 10.67 16.96
N VAL A 116 -4.36 9.41 17.37
CA VAL A 116 -3.30 8.41 17.29
C VAL A 116 -3.73 7.31 16.34
N VAL A 117 -3.00 7.16 15.23
CA VAL A 117 -3.13 6.00 14.36
C VAL A 117 -2.19 4.90 14.85
N ILE A 118 -2.68 3.66 14.90
CA ILE A 118 -1.87 2.48 15.18
C ILE A 118 -2.13 1.46 14.07
N GLY A 119 -1.08 1.13 13.33
CA GLY A 119 -1.11 0.03 12.37
C GLY A 119 -0.98 -1.30 13.10
N VAL A 120 -2.05 -2.09 13.14
CA VAL A 120 -2.01 -3.49 13.55
C VAL A 120 -1.62 -4.32 12.33
N HIS A 121 -0.34 -4.63 12.19
CA HIS A 121 0.15 -5.42 11.08
C HIS A 121 -0.12 -6.92 11.35
N SER A 122 -1.23 -7.42 10.81
CA SER A 122 -1.63 -8.83 10.90
C SER A 122 -1.24 -9.54 9.60
N ALA A 123 -0.18 -10.35 9.65
CA ALA A 123 0.48 -10.93 8.47
C ALA A 123 -0.42 -11.89 7.68
N LYS A 124 -0.58 -11.70 6.36
CA LYS A 124 -1.31 -12.65 5.50
C LYS A 124 -0.45 -13.86 5.11
N PHE A 125 0.85 -13.64 4.92
CA PHE A 125 1.83 -14.66 4.59
C PHE A 125 2.94 -14.75 5.64
N GLU A 126 3.60 -15.92 5.73
CA GLU A 126 4.68 -16.17 6.70
C GLU A 126 5.83 -15.15 6.59
N GLY A 127 6.19 -14.78 5.36
CA GLY A 127 7.24 -13.78 5.13
C GLY A 127 6.89 -12.36 5.58
N GLU A 128 5.63 -12.11 5.98
CA GLU A 128 5.21 -10.80 6.51
C GLU A 128 5.30 -10.71 8.04
N LYS A 129 5.64 -11.81 8.73
CA LYS A 129 5.76 -11.82 10.20
C LYS A 129 7.06 -11.19 10.71
N ASP A 130 8.06 -11.01 9.86
CA ASP A 130 9.35 -10.43 10.23
C ASP A 130 9.27 -8.91 10.38
N SER A 131 9.55 -8.39 11.58
CA SER A 131 9.57 -6.96 11.90
C SER A 131 10.55 -6.16 11.03
N ALA A 132 11.63 -6.76 10.54
CA ALA A 132 12.54 -6.10 9.60
C ALA A 132 11.90 -5.92 8.21
N ALA A 133 11.09 -6.88 7.76
CA ALA A 133 10.32 -6.77 6.52
C ALA A 133 9.20 -5.73 6.66
N ILE A 134 8.51 -5.71 7.80
CA ILE A 134 7.49 -4.69 8.11
C ILE A 134 8.12 -3.29 8.12
N SER A 135 9.28 -3.13 8.77
CA SER A 135 10.01 -1.84 8.78
C SER A 135 10.38 -1.36 7.38
N GLN A 136 10.84 -2.27 6.51
CA GLN A 136 11.11 -1.94 5.10
C GLN A 136 9.84 -1.57 4.33
N ALA A 137 8.70 -2.23 4.61
CA ALA A 137 7.43 -1.86 4.03
C ALA A 137 6.96 -0.49 4.50
N MET A 138 7.14 -0.18 5.79
CA MET A 138 6.83 1.14 6.36
C MET A 138 7.64 2.25 5.69
N GLU A 139 8.97 2.07 5.58
CA GLU A 139 9.83 3.00 4.84
C GLU A 139 9.40 3.12 3.39
N ARG A 140 9.19 1.98 2.72
CA ARG A 140 8.75 1.94 1.33
C ARG A 140 7.45 2.72 1.16
N HIS A 141 6.48 2.62 2.06
CA HIS A 141 5.14 3.21 1.89
C HIS A 141 4.94 4.54 2.64
N GLY A 142 5.97 5.05 3.33
CA GLY A 142 5.89 6.30 4.08
C GLY A 142 5.03 6.22 5.34
N ILE A 143 4.92 5.03 5.96
CA ILE A 143 4.16 4.83 7.19
C ILE A 143 4.96 5.36 8.38
N ARG A 144 4.41 6.38 9.06
CA ARG A 144 5.09 7.10 10.15
C ARG A 144 4.50 6.84 11.52
N HIS A 145 3.22 6.48 11.60
CA HIS A 145 2.59 6.07 12.85
C HIS A 145 3.20 4.80 13.45
N MET A 146 2.82 4.52 14.70
CA MET A 146 3.20 3.30 15.41
C MET A 146 2.60 2.08 14.73
N VAL A 147 3.38 1.01 14.65
CA VAL A 147 2.92 -0.27 14.11
C VAL A 147 3.23 -1.36 15.12
N VAL A 148 2.24 -2.19 15.43
CA VAL A 148 2.42 -3.40 16.22
C VAL A 148 2.47 -4.61 15.29
N ASN A 149 3.44 -5.49 15.49
CA ASN A 149 3.54 -6.74 14.74
C ASN A 149 2.62 -7.80 15.36
N ASP A 150 1.43 -7.97 14.80
CA ASP A 150 0.44 -8.98 15.17
C ASP A 150 0.65 -10.27 14.36
N ALA A 151 1.86 -10.82 14.42
CA ALA A 151 2.29 -11.97 13.63
C ALA A 151 1.40 -13.22 13.82
N ASP A 152 0.85 -13.39 15.02
CA ASP A 152 -0.01 -14.52 15.40
C ASP A 152 -1.51 -14.20 15.27
N MET A 153 -1.89 -13.04 14.70
CA MET A 153 -3.29 -12.60 14.53
C MET A 153 -4.12 -12.53 15.83
N ARG A 154 -3.48 -12.28 16.98
CA ARG A 154 -4.18 -12.24 18.28
C ARG A 154 -5.04 -10.99 18.40
N ILE A 155 -4.48 -9.82 18.06
CA ILE A 155 -5.24 -8.55 18.10
C ILE A 155 -6.36 -8.63 17.05
N TRP A 156 -6.05 -9.17 15.87
CA TRP A 156 -7.04 -9.43 14.82
C TRP A 156 -8.23 -10.25 15.32
N GLU A 157 -8.00 -11.33 16.07
CA GLU A 157 -9.04 -12.18 16.67
C GLU A 157 -9.81 -11.46 17.79
N ASP A 158 -9.10 -10.79 18.71
CA ASP A 158 -9.70 -10.05 19.83
C ASP A 158 -10.65 -8.95 19.35
N TYR A 159 -10.29 -8.30 18.24
CA TYR A 159 -11.14 -7.31 17.59
C TYR A 159 -12.12 -7.91 16.58
N ALA A 160 -12.22 -9.24 16.42
CA ALA A 160 -13.11 -9.91 15.48
C ALA A 160 -13.02 -9.33 14.05
N VAL A 161 -11.79 -9.11 13.58
CA VAL A 161 -11.50 -8.61 12.23
C VAL A 161 -11.56 -9.77 11.23
N HIS A 162 -12.04 -9.51 10.01
CA HIS A 162 -12.22 -10.54 8.98
C HIS A 162 -11.85 -10.08 7.57
N ALA A 163 -11.26 -8.90 7.41
CA ALA A 163 -10.89 -8.36 6.10
C ALA A 163 -9.74 -7.34 6.22
N TRP A 164 -8.87 -7.32 5.23
CA TRP A 164 -7.87 -6.26 5.05
C TRP A 164 -8.35 -5.25 3.99
N PRO A 165 -8.19 -3.93 4.21
CA PRO A 165 -8.00 -3.29 5.51
C PRO A 165 -9.31 -3.31 6.34
N SER A 166 -9.17 -3.25 7.66
CA SER A 166 -10.26 -2.93 8.58
C SER A 166 -9.82 -1.83 9.55
N LEU A 167 -10.74 -0.95 9.90
CA LEU A 167 -10.48 0.17 10.80
C LEU A 167 -11.37 0.08 12.04
N VAL A 168 -10.83 0.45 13.19
CA VAL A 168 -11.58 0.56 14.45
C VAL A 168 -11.30 1.92 15.08
N LEU A 169 -12.36 2.72 15.27
CA LEU A 169 -12.31 4.01 15.95
C LEU A 169 -12.61 3.83 17.43
N ILE A 170 -11.74 4.35 18.28
CA ILE A 170 -11.80 4.27 19.73
C ILE A 170 -11.83 5.69 20.31
N ASP A 171 -12.71 5.92 21.26
CA ASP A 171 -12.86 7.20 21.94
C ASP A 171 -11.76 7.46 23.00
N PRO A 172 -11.63 8.71 23.49
CA PRO A 172 -10.72 9.06 24.58
C PRO A 172 -10.89 8.30 25.90
N ALA A 173 -12.03 7.64 26.15
CA ALA A 173 -12.20 6.76 27.31
C ALA A 173 -11.76 5.31 27.05
N GLY A 174 -11.37 4.97 25.83
CA GLY A 174 -10.93 3.64 25.44
C GLY A 174 -12.03 2.72 24.97
N ASN A 175 -13.17 3.24 24.52
CA ASN A 175 -14.27 2.45 24.03
C ASN A 175 -14.37 2.51 22.50
N ILE A 176 -14.74 1.38 21.89
CA ILE A 176 -14.97 1.28 20.46
C ILE A 176 -16.24 2.05 20.10
N VAL A 177 -16.10 2.97 19.15
CA VAL A 177 -17.18 3.81 18.62
C VAL A 177 -17.63 3.36 17.23
N ALA A 178 -16.68 3.03 16.36
CA ALA A 178 -16.99 2.67 14.98
C ALA A 178 -16.04 1.61 14.44
N ARG A 179 -16.52 0.87 13.44
CA ARG A 179 -15.75 -0.12 12.68
C ARG A 179 -16.02 0.09 11.19
N ALA A 180 -14.98 -0.01 10.37
CA ALA A 180 -15.09 0.11 8.92
C ALA A 180 -14.25 -0.98 8.24
N ARG A 181 -14.60 -1.29 6.99
CA ARG A 181 -13.91 -2.29 6.17
C ARG A 181 -13.69 -1.75 4.77
N GLY A 182 -12.52 -2.04 4.19
CA GLY A 182 -12.17 -1.62 2.84
C GLY A 182 -11.67 -0.18 2.75
N GLU A 183 -11.70 0.35 1.53
CA GLU A 183 -11.02 1.58 1.13
C GLU A 183 -11.93 2.83 1.17
N HIS A 184 -11.35 4.01 0.89
CA HIS A 184 -12.02 5.32 0.83
C HIS A 184 -12.51 5.79 2.21
N ILE A 185 -11.55 5.94 3.12
CA ILE A 185 -11.79 6.10 4.55
C ILE A 185 -11.70 7.56 5.01
N TYR A 186 -11.04 8.42 4.26
CA TYR A 186 -10.67 9.76 4.71
C TYR A 186 -11.88 10.62 5.12
N GLU A 187 -12.82 10.89 4.21
CA GLU A 187 -13.95 11.79 4.50
C GLU A 187 -14.82 11.33 5.69
N PRO A 188 -15.32 10.08 5.74
CA PRO A 188 -16.18 9.68 6.85
C PRO A 188 -15.44 9.63 8.20
N PHE A 189 -14.16 9.25 8.22
CA PHE A 189 -13.38 9.27 9.47
C PHE A 189 -13.00 10.69 9.88
N LYS A 190 -12.70 11.58 8.94
CA LYS A 190 -12.43 12.99 9.24
C LYS A 190 -13.62 13.66 9.94
N GLU A 191 -14.83 13.45 9.41
CA GLU A 191 -16.06 13.98 10.01
C GLU A 191 -16.26 13.41 11.42
N ALA A 192 -16.19 12.07 11.56
CA ALA A 192 -16.37 11.39 12.83
C ALA A 192 -15.34 11.79 13.90
N ILE A 193 -14.07 11.88 13.53
CA ILE A 193 -12.96 12.29 14.40
C ILE A 193 -13.15 13.75 14.82
N GLY A 194 -13.47 14.65 13.89
CA GLY A 194 -13.72 16.06 14.20
C GLY A 194 -14.88 16.27 15.17
N GLU A 195 -16.01 15.57 14.97
CA GLU A 195 -17.14 15.61 15.90
C GLU A 195 -16.77 15.07 17.29
N MET A 196 -16.03 13.96 17.33
CA MET A 196 -15.57 13.34 18.57
C MET A 196 -14.63 14.26 19.34
N ILE A 197 -13.62 14.83 18.68
CA ILE A 197 -12.72 15.81 19.28
C ILE A 197 -13.52 16.98 19.88
N ALA A 198 -14.42 17.58 19.11
CA ALA A 198 -15.23 18.69 19.60
C ALA A 198 -16.09 18.32 20.82
N HIS A 199 -16.59 17.09 20.88
CA HIS A 199 -17.36 16.59 22.03
C HIS A 199 -16.50 16.40 23.28
N TRP A 200 -15.40 15.66 23.16
CA TRP A 200 -14.52 15.35 24.28
C TRP A 200 -13.74 16.57 24.79
N ASP A 201 -13.51 17.56 23.93
CA ASP A 201 -12.94 18.86 24.30
C ASP A 201 -13.87 19.65 25.23
N ARG A 202 -15.18 19.69 24.92
CA ARG A 202 -16.19 20.33 25.80
C ARG A 202 -16.30 19.65 27.16
N LEU A 203 -15.99 18.36 27.24
CA LEU A 203 -15.94 17.62 28.50
C LEU A 203 -14.64 17.87 29.28
N GLY A 204 -13.63 18.52 28.68
CA GLY A 204 -12.32 18.74 29.30
C GLY A 204 -11.53 17.45 29.49
N ARG A 205 -11.74 16.45 28.61
CA ARG A 205 -11.17 15.10 28.75
C ARG A 205 -10.24 14.70 27.60
N LEU A 206 -9.82 15.65 26.76
CA LEU A 206 -8.79 15.41 25.75
C LEU A 206 -7.39 15.60 26.30
N ASP A 207 -6.49 14.71 25.90
CA ASP A 207 -5.05 14.86 26.08
C ASP A 207 -4.40 15.16 24.72
N ARG A 208 -3.75 16.32 24.61
CA ARG A 208 -3.02 16.80 23.43
C ARG A 208 -1.50 16.68 23.56
N SER A 209 -1.02 15.93 24.56
CA SER A 209 0.40 15.62 24.69
C SER A 209 0.89 14.81 23.48
N ALA A 210 2.16 14.96 23.06
CA ALA A 210 2.66 14.21 21.92
C ALA A 210 2.61 12.70 22.21
N PRO A 211 2.05 11.87 21.30
CA PRO A 211 2.12 10.41 21.44
C PRO A 211 3.59 9.99 21.39
N GLY A 212 3.99 9.01 22.19
CA GLY A 212 5.39 8.55 22.38
C GLY A 212 6.03 7.87 21.16
N LEU A 213 5.95 8.53 20.00
CA LEU A 213 6.47 8.12 18.71
C LEU A 213 8.00 8.09 18.74
N ALA A 214 8.58 7.01 18.24
CA ALA A 214 9.99 6.98 17.86
C ALA A 214 10.14 7.59 16.46
N ALA A 215 11.29 8.19 16.19
CA ALA A 215 11.60 8.64 14.84
C ALA A 215 11.52 7.45 13.88
N PRO A 216 10.87 7.59 12.70
CA PRO A 216 10.85 6.53 11.71
C PRO A 216 12.27 6.06 11.40
N GLY A 217 12.44 4.75 11.20
CA GLY A 217 13.71 4.18 10.75
C GLY A 217 14.24 4.99 9.56
N ARG A 218 15.44 5.58 9.70
CA ARG A 218 16.05 6.38 8.64
C ARG A 218 16.49 5.46 7.50
N SER A 219 16.28 5.91 6.27
CA SER A 219 16.89 5.30 5.09
C SER A 219 18.41 5.19 5.28
N THR A 220 18.99 4.07 4.87
CA THR A 220 20.43 3.85 5.04
C THR A 220 21.19 4.88 4.18
N PRO A 221 22.01 5.77 4.78
CA PRO A 221 22.77 6.75 4.01
C PRO A 221 23.69 6.06 2.99
N GLY A 222 23.81 6.65 1.80
CA GLY A 222 24.74 6.17 0.76
C GLY A 222 24.19 5.13 -0.21
N ARG A 223 22.89 4.77 -0.15
CA ARG A 223 22.26 3.94 -1.19
C ARG A 223 21.93 4.76 -2.43
N VAL A 224 22.36 4.28 -3.59
CA VAL A 224 22.00 4.85 -4.89
C VAL A 224 20.54 4.53 -5.25
N LEU A 225 20.11 3.30 -4.98
CA LEU A 225 18.75 2.80 -5.22
C LEU A 225 17.95 2.77 -3.92
N SER A 226 16.67 3.09 -4.01
CA SER A 226 15.69 2.99 -2.93
C SER A 226 14.50 2.17 -3.43
N PHE A 227 14.34 0.96 -2.88
CA PHE A 227 13.25 0.02 -3.23
C PHE A 227 12.98 -0.12 -4.75
N PRO A 228 13.98 -0.49 -5.58
CA PRO A 228 13.78 -0.63 -7.01
C PRO A 228 12.72 -1.70 -7.32
N GLY A 229 11.72 -1.35 -8.14
CA GLY A 229 10.55 -2.19 -8.37
C GLY A 229 10.74 -3.21 -9.50
N LYS A 230 11.25 -2.76 -10.64
CA LYS A 230 11.46 -3.56 -11.85
C LYS A 230 12.66 -3.08 -12.67
N LEU A 231 13.02 -3.93 -13.62
CA LEU A 231 14.02 -3.69 -14.66
C LEU A 231 13.40 -3.91 -16.03
N ALA A 232 13.82 -3.11 -17.01
CA ALA A 232 13.68 -3.41 -18.43
C ALA A 232 15.06 -3.34 -19.09
N ALA A 233 15.30 -4.14 -20.12
CA ALA A 233 16.60 -4.22 -20.77
C ALA A 233 16.48 -3.89 -22.27
N ASP A 234 17.45 -3.13 -22.76
CA ASP A 234 17.74 -2.94 -24.17
C ASP A 234 19.09 -3.60 -24.46
N GLU A 235 19.06 -4.87 -24.83
CA GLU A 235 20.29 -5.64 -25.08
C GLU A 235 21.05 -5.11 -26.31
N ALA A 236 20.32 -4.70 -27.36
CA ALA A 236 20.93 -4.20 -28.59
C ALA A 236 21.65 -2.87 -28.38
N GLY A 237 21.08 -1.98 -27.55
CA GLY A 237 21.70 -0.72 -27.17
C GLY A 237 22.63 -0.81 -25.95
N GLY A 238 22.70 -1.96 -25.28
CA GLY A 238 23.55 -2.17 -24.10
C GLY A 238 23.09 -1.39 -22.85
N ARG A 239 21.76 -1.25 -22.65
CA ARG A 239 21.19 -0.43 -21.57
C ARG A 239 20.26 -1.23 -20.66
N LEU A 240 20.21 -0.86 -19.38
CA LEU A 240 19.20 -1.26 -18.41
C LEU A 240 18.42 -0.04 -17.93
N PHE A 241 17.11 -0.16 -17.89
CA PHE A 241 16.20 0.78 -17.26
C PHE A 241 15.81 0.24 -15.89
N VAL A 242 16.00 1.03 -14.84
CA VAL A 242 15.70 0.67 -13.45
C VAL A 242 14.61 1.59 -12.92
N SER A 243 13.48 1.05 -12.46
CA SER A 243 12.47 1.83 -11.75
C SER A 243 12.88 1.95 -10.29
N ASP A 244 13.54 3.06 -9.96
CA ASP A 244 14.01 3.39 -8.63
C ASP A 244 12.85 3.96 -7.80
N SER A 245 11.91 3.08 -7.46
CA SER A 245 10.56 3.44 -7.02
C SER A 245 10.54 4.29 -5.76
N GLY A 246 11.43 4.02 -4.80
CA GLY A 246 11.54 4.77 -3.56
C GLY A 246 12.12 6.18 -3.76
N ASN A 247 12.83 6.42 -4.87
CA ASN A 247 13.33 7.74 -5.25
C ASN A 247 12.48 8.39 -6.36
N ASN A 248 11.30 7.84 -6.70
CA ASN A 248 10.38 8.39 -7.70
C ASN A 248 11.03 8.76 -9.06
N ARG A 249 11.94 7.91 -9.55
CA ARG A 249 12.70 8.15 -10.78
C ARG A 249 13.02 6.86 -11.53
N ILE A 250 13.45 7.01 -12.77
CA ILE A 250 14.01 5.94 -13.61
C ILE A 250 15.51 6.19 -13.79
N LEU A 251 16.32 5.16 -13.61
CA LEU A 251 17.74 5.19 -13.98
C LEU A 251 17.95 4.47 -15.30
N VAL A 252 18.74 5.07 -16.20
CA VAL A 252 19.28 4.40 -17.38
C VAL A 252 20.73 4.10 -17.10
N THR A 253 21.12 2.84 -17.23
CA THR A 253 22.47 2.37 -16.93
C THR A 253 23.03 1.55 -18.09
N SER A 254 24.36 1.43 -18.18
CA SER A 254 24.98 0.40 -19.01
C SER A 254 24.74 -0.99 -18.41
N LEU A 255 24.99 -2.06 -19.17
CA LEU A 255 24.94 -3.43 -18.64
C LEU A 255 25.96 -3.67 -17.50
N ASP A 256 27.02 -2.86 -17.43
CA ASP A 256 28.03 -2.90 -16.37
C ASP A 256 27.63 -2.05 -15.13
N GLY A 257 26.48 -1.39 -15.17
CA GLY A 257 25.92 -0.62 -14.05
C GLY A 257 26.38 0.84 -13.98
N GLU A 258 27.04 1.36 -15.01
CA GLU A 258 27.36 2.80 -15.10
C GLU A 258 26.07 3.59 -15.33
N ILE A 259 25.78 4.58 -14.49
CA ILE A 259 24.59 5.44 -14.66
C ILE A 259 24.83 6.39 -15.83
N GLN A 260 24.02 6.24 -16.88
CA GLN A 260 24.06 7.05 -18.10
C GLN A 260 23.07 8.20 -18.04
N ALA A 261 21.90 8.00 -17.40
CA ALA A 261 20.90 9.05 -17.22
C ALA A 261 20.01 8.81 -15.99
N VAL A 262 19.45 9.90 -15.49
CA VAL A 262 18.42 9.92 -14.44
C VAL A 262 17.21 10.66 -15.01
N ILE A 263 16.04 10.02 -14.97
CA ILE A 263 14.77 10.57 -15.46
C ILE A 263 13.81 10.65 -14.28
N GLY A 264 13.35 11.85 -13.95
CA GLY A 264 12.53 12.14 -12.80
C GLY A 264 13.22 13.10 -11.84
N SER A 265 12.49 14.13 -11.41
CA SER A 265 12.95 15.12 -10.41
C SER A 265 13.21 14.53 -9.02
N GLY A 266 12.70 13.33 -8.75
CA GLY A 266 12.75 12.66 -7.44
C GLY A 266 11.57 12.99 -6.53
N GLU A 267 10.81 14.04 -6.86
CA GLU A 267 9.56 14.36 -6.19
C GLU A 267 8.44 13.43 -6.67
N GLN A 268 7.61 12.98 -5.73
CA GLN A 268 6.46 12.16 -6.05
C GLN A 268 5.40 13.00 -6.79
N GLY A 269 5.01 12.60 -8.00
CA GLY A 269 4.01 13.32 -8.77
C GLY A 269 3.67 12.68 -10.11
N LEU A 270 2.92 13.41 -10.93
CA LEU A 270 2.45 13.00 -12.26
C LEU A 270 2.73 14.07 -13.34
N ALA A 271 3.63 15.02 -13.04
CA ALA A 271 3.98 16.08 -13.97
C ALA A 271 4.82 15.53 -15.14
N ASP A 272 4.35 15.76 -16.36
CA ASP A 272 5.12 15.50 -17.57
C ASP A 272 6.14 16.62 -17.83
N GLY A 273 7.13 16.35 -18.67
CA GLY A 273 8.09 17.35 -19.11
C GLY A 273 9.43 16.77 -19.54
N PRO A 274 10.47 17.63 -19.60
CA PRO A 274 11.86 17.19 -19.75
C PRO A 274 12.28 16.19 -18.68
N ALA A 275 13.34 15.42 -18.95
CA ALA A 275 13.75 14.30 -18.10
C ALA A 275 14.05 14.68 -16.64
N ASP A 276 14.61 15.86 -16.39
CA ASP A 276 14.95 16.36 -15.06
C ASP A 276 13.75 16.97 -14.30
N ALA A 277 12.69 17.37 -15.01
CA ALA A 277 11.50 17.99 -14.44
C ALA A 277 10.32 17.03 -14.30
N ALA A 278 10.28 15.94 -15.08
CA ALA A 278 9.22 14.94 -15.01
C ALA A 278 9.10 14.38 -13.58
N GLN A 279 7.90 13.99 -13.19
CA GLN A 279 7.62 13.40 -11.88
C GLN A 279 6.99 12.04 -12.07
N PHE A 280 7.45 11.08 -11.26
CA PHE A 280 6.84 9.77 -11.16
C PHE A 280 6.27 9.59 -9.77
N SER A 281 5.30 8.68 -9.64
CA SER A 281 4.79 8.26 -8.34
C SER A 281 5.06 6.78 -8.16
N ARG A 282 6.21 6.46 -7.56
CA ARG A 282 6.63 5.09 -7.23
C ARG A 282 6.59 4.13 -8.44
N PRO A 283 7.27 4.45 -9.55
CA PRO A 283 7.17 3.71 -10.80
C PRO A 283 7.50 2.23 -10.59
N GLN A 284 6.78 1.34 -11.27
CA GLN A 284 6.96 -0.11 -11.14
C GLN A 284 7.28 -0.74 -12.50
N GLY A 285 6.27 -1.27 -13.18
CA GLY A 285 6.40 -1.95 -14.46
C GLY A 285 7.00 -1.03 -15.51
N MET A 286 7.90 -1.57 -16.33
CA MET A 286 8.43 -0.87 -17.48
C MET A 286 8.51 -1.81 -18.66
N CYS A 287 8.37 -1.27 -19.87
CA CYS A 287 8.52 -2.00 -21.12
C CYS A 287 9.28 -1.13 -22.12
N PHE A 288 10.38 -1.64 -22.65
CA PHE A 288 11.14 -0.96 -23.69
C PHE A 288 10.76 -1.53 -25.07
N ASP A 289 10.42 -0.63 -25.99
CA ASP A 289 10.18 -0.96 -27.39
C ASP A 289 11.41 -0.57 -28.23
N PRO A 290 12.19 -1.55 -28.72
CA PRO A 290 13.40 -1.29 -29.50
C PRO A 290 13.12 -0.75 -30.91
N GLU A 291 11.92 -0.96 -31.46
CA GLU A 291 11.60 -0.48 -32.81
C GLU A 291 11.39 1.04 -32.82
N THR A 292 10.73 1.56 -31.78
CA THR A 292 10.46 2.99 -31.63
C THR A 292 11.48 3.70 -30.76
N GLY A 293 12.23 2.97 -29.94
CA GLY A 293 13.11 3.52 -28.91
C GLY A 293 12.36 4.06 -27.69
N SER A 294 11.08 3.68 -27.52
CA SER A 294 10.22 4.20 -26.45
C SER A 294 10.28 3.33 -25.20
N LEU A 295 10.33 3.98 -24.03
CA LEU A 295 10.14 3.32 -22.73
C LEU A 295 8.74 3.66 -22.20
N TYR A 296 7.94 2.63 -21.94
CA TYR A 296 6.67 2.74 -21.22
C TYR A 296 6.91 2.46 -19.74
N VAL A 297 6.32 3.28 -18.87
CA VAL A 297 6.45 3.25 -17.40
C VAL A 297 5.06 3.27 -16.77
#